data_AF-A0A177JW41-F1
#
_entry.id   AF-A0A177JW41-F1
#
_cell.length_a   1.000
_cell.length_b   1.000
_cell.length_c   1.000
_cell.angle_alpha   90.00
_cell.angle_beta   90.00
_cell.angle_gamma   90.00
#
_symmetry.space_group_name_H-M   'P 1'
#
loop_
_entity.id
_entity.type
_entity.pdbx_description
1 polymer ?
#
loop_
_entity_poly.entity_id
_entity_poly.type
_entity_poly.pdbx_seq_one_letter_code
_entity_poly.pdbx_strand_id
1 'polypeptide(L)'
;MSRHDLHTRDDRPDVVRATVGWDRPLQTFFAQVFFRTEDEPDEGEALIWVGTEPGEILTPEAAIAIVAPHVVIPANLAAQLDADMRATIGAKDGQFQAAAKRSLFGSTH
;
A
#
# COMPACT_ATOMS: atom_id res chain seq x y z
N MET A 1 0.60 -2.14 10.35
CA MET A 1 0.59 -2.12 8.89
C MET A 1 0.37 -3.55 8.43
N SER A 2 -0.56 -3.78 7.51
CA SER A 2 -0.69 -5.04 6.79
C SER A 2 -0.15 -4.88 5.37
N ARG A 3 0.26 -5.99 4.76
CA ARG A 3 0.88 -6.01 3.43
C ARG A 3 0.51 -7.32 2.75
N HIS A 4 0.06 -7.24 1.50
CA HIS A 4 -0.24 -8.38 0.64
C HIS A 4 0.54 -8.23 -0.66
N ASP A 5 1.44 -9.17 -0.92
CA ASP A 5 2.14 -9.25 -2.19
C ASP A 5 1.26 -10.00 -3.19
N LEU A 6 1.16 -9.44 -4.40
CA LEU A 6 0.26 -9.92 -5.45
C LEU A 6 1.04 -10.59 -6.55
N HIS A 7 0.45 -11.62 -7.14
CA HIS A 7 1.02 -12.31 -8.28
C HIS A 7 0.98 -11.39 -9.51
N THR A 8 2.14 -11.12 -10.11
CA THR A 8 2.24 -10.32 -11.33
C THR A 8 1.60 -11.04 -12.51
N ARG A 9 1.19 -10.29 -13.53
CA ARG A 9 0.64 -10.89 -14.74
C ARG A 9 1.77 -11.40 -15.64
N ASP A 10 1.56 -12.55 -16.28
CA ASP A 10 2.52 -13.12 -17.24
C ASP A 10 2.76 -12.23 -18.46
N ASP A 11 1.80 -11.36 -18.81
CA ASP A 11 1.91 -10.38 -19.91
C ASP A 11 2.64 -9.09 -19.51
N ARG A 12 3.15 -9.00 -18.27
CA ARG A 12 3.89 -7.85 -17.71
C ARG A 12 5.28 -8.27 -17.19
N PRO A 13 6.21 -8.69 -18.06
CA PRO A 13 7.55 -9.11 -17.65
C PRO A 13 8.42 -7.97 -17.09
N ASP A 14 7.97 -6.73 -17.27
CA ASP A 14 8.54 -5.51 -16.69
C ASP A 14 8.22 -5.35 -15.20
N VAL A 15 7.20 -6.03 -14.68
CA VAL A 15 6.78 -5.94 -13.27
C VAL A 15 7.33 -7.14 -12.49
N VAL A 16 8.15 -6.88 -11.47
CA VAL A 16 8.75 -7.94 -10.64
C VAL A 16 7.99 -8.21 -9.35
N ARG A 17 7.29 -7.19 -8.83
CA ARG A 17 6.46 -7.30 -7.63
C ARG A 17 5.40 -6.20 -7.62
N ALA A 18 4.22 -6.50 -7.12
CA ALA A 18 3.31 -5.46 -6.65
C ALA A 18 2.72 -5.83 -5.30
N THR A 19 2.37 -4.81 -4.55
CA THR A 19 1.95 -4.93 -3.17
C THR A 19 0.84 -3.94 -2.88
N VAL A 20 -0.15 -4.36 -2.10
CA VAL A 20 -1.15 -3.47 -1.49
C VAL A 20 -1.24 -3.73 0.00
N GLY A 21 -1.72 -2.76 0.76
CA GLY A 21 -1.89 -2.93 2.20
C GLY A 21 -2.57 -1.77 2.89
N TRP A 22 -2.68 -1.90 4.22
CA TRP A 22 -3.19 -0.85 5.11
C TRP A 22 -2.07 -0.32 6.00
N ASP A 23 -1.86 1.00 5.97
CA ASP A 23 -1.05 1.70 6.96
C ASP A 23 -1.94 2.31 8.05
N ARG A 24 -1.66 1.97 9.31
CA ARG A 24 -2.45 2.35 10.49
C ARG A 24 -1.98 3.68 11.11
N PRO A 25 -0.67 3.90 11.37
CA PRO A 25 -0.10 5.24 11.14
C PRO A 25 -0.55 5.73 9.77
N LEU A 26 -0.52 6.98 9.36
CA LEU A 26 -1.18 7.45 8.11
C LEU A 26 -2.70 7.20 7.97
N GLN A 27 -3.29 6.07 8.42
CA GLN A 27 -4.70 5.73 8.22
C GLN A 27 -5.09 5.75 6.74
N THR A 28 -4.27 5.13 5.91
CA THR A 28 -4.44 5.06 4.45
C THR A 28 -4.14 3.65 3.97
N PHE A 29 -4.84 3.23 2.91
CA PHE A 29 -4.34 2.12 2.10
C PHE A 29 -3.13 2.60 1.29
N PHE A 30 -2.29 1.66 0.86
CA PHE A 30 -1.16 1.96 0.00
C PHE A 30 -1.04 0.92 -1.11
N ALA A 31 -0.39 1.33 -2.19
CA ALA A 31 -0.09 0.49 -3.36
C ALA A 31 1.33 0.77 -3.84
N GLN A 32 2.08 -0.30 -4.09
CA GLN A 32 3.44 -0.24 -4.65
C GLN A 32 3.56 -1.19 -5.83
N VAL A 33 4.17 -0.74 -6.93
CA VAL A 33 4.52 -1.58 -8.08
C VAL A 33 5.99 -1.39 -8.39
N PHE A 34 6.72 -2.51 -8.38
CA PHE A 34 8.16 -2.58 -8.62
C PHE A 34 8.39 -3.03 -10.06
N PHE A 35 9.14 -2.22 -10.80
CA PHE A 35 9.47 -2.47 -12.19
C PHE A 35 10.94 -2.83 -12.33
N ARG A 36 11.22 -3.81 -13.18
CA ARG A 36 12.59 -4.16 -13.57
C ARG A 36 13.28 -2.94 -14.19
N THR A 37 14.46 -2.60 -13.68
CA THR A 37 15.34 -1.57 -14.26
C THR A 37 16.71 -2.19 -14.58
N GLU A 38 17.59 -1.43 -15.27
CA GLU A 38 18.96 -1.89 -15.52
C GLU A 38 19.77 -1.99 -14.21
N ASP A 39 19.54 -1.08 -13.28
CA ASP A 39 20.23 -1.03 -11.99
C ASP A 39 19.70 -2.08 -10.99
N GLU A 40 18.38 -2.38 -11.03
CA GLU A 40 17.71 -3.35 -10.16
C GLU A 40 16.90 -4.38 -10.98
N PRO A 41 17.57 -5.32 -11.67
CA PRO A 41 16.90 -6.24 -12.59
C PRO A 41 16.02 -7.30 -11.90
N ASP A 42 16.35 -7.64 -10.65
CA ASP A 42 15.68 -8.70 -9.88
C ASP A 42 14.69 -8.13 -8.85
N GLU A 43 15.09 -7.10 -8.09
CA GLU A 43 14.26 -6.48 -7.04
C GLU A 43 13.26 -5.46 -7.59
N GLY A 44 13.67 -4.76 -8.65
CA GLY A 44 12.93 -3.69 -9.32
C GLY A 44 12.80 -2.42 -8.48
N GLU A 45 12.59 -1.30 -9.17
CA GLU A 45 12.37 0.00 -8.55
C GLU A 45 10.88 0.26 -8.36
N ALA A 46 10.48 0.82 -7.21
CA ALA A 46 9.09 1.18 -6.90
C ALA A 46 8.64 2.44 -7.67
N LEU A 47 8.46 2.32 -8.99
CA LEU A 47 8.05 3.45 -9.85
C LEU A 47 6.61 3.89 -9.61
N ILE A 48 5.78 3.02 -9.02
CA ILE A 48 4.46 3.41 -8.51
C ILE A 48 4.49 3.21 -7.00
N TRP A 49 4.27 4.29 -6.26
CA TRP A 49 4.06 4.27 -4.81
C TRP A 49 3.05 5.35 -4.43
N VAL A 50 1.89 4.92 -3.94
CA VAL A 50 0.77 5.78 -3.53
C VAL A 50 0.31 5.37 -2.12
N GLY A 51 -0.27 6.29 -1.36
CA GLY A 51 -0.63 6.06 0.05
C GLY A 51 0.55 6.35 0.99
N THR A 52 1.31 7.39 0.69
CA THR A 52 2.43 7.88 1.51
C THR A 52 2.03 9.03 2.42
N GLU A 53 0.82 9.58 2.25
CA GLU A 53 0.27 10.65 3.06
C GLU A 53 -0.88 10.19 3.98
N PRO A 54 -1.12 10.86 5.11
CA PRO A 54 -2.25 10.53 5.97
C PRO A 54 -3.60 10.65 5.26
N GLY A 55 -4.39 9.57 5.26
CA GLY A 55 -5.74 9.53 4.70
C GLY A 55 -5.83 9.64 3.17
N GLU A 56 -4.74 9.40 2.44
CA GLU A 56 -4.65 9.57 0.98
C GLU A 56 -5.58 8.63 0.20
N ILE A 57 -5.60 7.35 0.56
CA ILE A 57 -6.44 6.30 -0.03
C ILE A 57 -7.32 5.68 1.05
N LEU A 58 -8.63 5.82 0.91
CA LEU A 58 -9.59 5.47 1.96
C LEU A 58 -10.41 4.22 1.69
N THR A 59 -10.25 3.57 0.53
CA THR A 59 -10.97 2.33 0.19
C THR A 59 -10.03 1.25 -0.34
N PRO A 60 -10.28 -0.03 -0.04
CA PRO A 60 -9.56 -1.14 -0.66
C PRO A 60 -9.60 -1.10 -2.18
N GLU A 61 -10.75 -0.76 -2.76
CA GLU A 61 -10.96 -0.75 -4.21
C GLU A 61 -10.08 0.28 -4.91
N ALA A 62 -9.85 1.44 -4.28
CA ALA A 62 -8.97 2.47 -4.83
C ALA A 62 -7.50 2.00 -4.84
N ALA A 63 -7.03 1.34 -3.77
CA ALA A 63 -5.70 0.74 -3.75
C ALA A 63 -5.55 -0.40 -4.77
N ILE A 64 -6.57 -1.25 -4.89
CA ILE A 64 -6.61 -2.35 -5.87
C ILE A 64 -6.58 -1.81 -7.31
N ALA A 65 -7.32 -0.75 -7.60
CA ALA A 65 -7.37 -0.16 -8.94
C ALA A 65 -5.99 0.30 -9.44
N ILE A 66 -5.11 0.75 -8.54
CA ILE A 66 -3.73 1.18 -8.88
C ILE A 66 -2.88 -0.01 -9.36
N VAL A 67 -3.01 -1.18 -8.72
CA VAL A 67 -2.19 -2.36 -9.04
C VAL A 67 -2.84 -3.27 -10.09
N ALA A 68 -4.15 -3.18 -10.30
CA ALA A 68 -4.92 -4.04 -11.21
C ALA A 68 -4.36 -4.16 -12.64
N PRO A 69 -3.75 -3.12 -13.24
CA PRO A 69 -3.12 -3.26 -14.57
C PRO A 69 -1.88 -4.17 -14.61
N HIS A 70 -1.31 -4.50 -13.44
CA HIS A 70 0.00 -5.15 -13.31
C HIS A 70 -0.07 -6.56 -12.72
N VAL A 71 -1.16 -6.90 -12.04
CA VAL A 71 -1.26 -8.14 -11.24
C VAL A 71 -2.57 -8.90 -11.45
N VAL A 72 -2.57 -10.15 -11.03
CA VAL A 72 -3.77 -10.98 -10.93
C VAL A 72 -4.44 -10.68 -9.59
N ILE A 73 -5.66 -10.14 -9.62
CA ILE A 73 -6.39 -9.75 -8.40
C ILE A 73 -7.08 -10.97 -7.76
N PRO A 74 -6.72 -11.37 -6.53
CA PRO A 74 -7.47 -12.37 -5.78
C PRO A 74 -8.89 -11.88 -5.48
N ALA A 75 -9.88 -12.75 -5.65
CA ALA A 75 -11.30 -12.39 -5.49
C ALA A 75 -11.67 -11.89 -4.09
N ASN A 76 -10.92 -12.29 -3.07
CA ASN A 76 -11.14 -11.92 -1.67
C ASN A 76 -10.23 -10.76 -1.18
N LEU A 77 -9.39 -10.18 -2.04
CA LEU A 77 -8.40 -9.18 -1.65
C LEU A 77 -9.02 -7.95 -1.00
N ALA A 78 -10.11 -7.42 -1.58
CA ALA A 78 -10.82 -6.26 -1.02
C ALA A 78 -11.33 -6.53 0.40
N ALA A 79 -11.95 -7.71 0.62
CA ALA A 79 -12.45 -8.12 1.92
C ALA A 79 -11.32 -8.31 2.95
N GLN A 80 -10.15 -8.80 2.51
CA GLN A 80 -8.97 -8.94 3.37
C GLN A 80 -8.42 -7.57 3.80
N LEU A 81 -8.27 -6.64 2.86
CA LEU A 81 -7.82 -5.28 3.14
C LEU A 81 -8.77 -4.54 4.10
N ASP A 82 -10.07 -4.70 3.89
CA ASP A 82 -11.09 -4.16 4.79
C ASP A 82 -10.99 -4.74 6.21
N ALA A 83 -10.75 -6.05 6.32
CA ALA A 83 -10.56 -6.71 7.60
C ALA A 83 -9.31 -6.20 8.32
N ASP A 84 -8.19 -6.00 7.60
CA ASP A 84 -6.96 -5.46 8.15
C ASP A 84 -7.13 -4.04 8.69
N MET A 85 -7.80 -3.16 7.94
CA MET A 85 -8.14 -1.82 8.39
C MET A 85 -8.98 -1.91 9.68
N ARG A 86 -10.06 -2.70 9.65
CA ARG A 86 -11.00 -2.85 10.78
C ARG A 86 -10.33 -3.41 12.03
N ALA A 87 -9.39 -4.34 11.89
CA ALA A 87 -8.64 -4.93 13.00
C ALA A 87 -7.81 -3.89 13.77
N THR A 88 -7.59 -2.71 13.19
CA THR A 88 -6.82 -1.62 13.81
C THR A 88 -7.68 -0.45 14.29
N ILE A 89 -9.00 -0.51 14.13
CA ILE A 89 -9.92 0.52 14.65
C ILE A 89 -9.77 0.62 16.17
N GLY A 90 -9.58 1.85 16.66
CA GLY A 90 -9.42 2.14 18.08
C GLY A 90 -7.99 2.01 18.61
N ALA A 91 -7.04 1.48 17.82
CA ALA A 91 -5.62 1.49 18.19
C ALA A 91 -5.02 2.88 18.04
N LYS A 92 -4.61 3.49 19.16
CA LYS A 92 -3.99 4.82 19.19
C LYS A 92 -2.51 4.74 18.82
N ASP A 93 -2.02 5.78 18.15
CA ASP A 93 -0.59 5.97 17.94
C ASP A 93 0.15 6.12 19.27
N GLY A 94 1.33 5.51 19.37
CA GLY A 94 2.24 5.78 20.48
C GLY A 94 2.75 7.23 20.43
N GLN A 95 3.25 7.74 21.56
CA GLN A 95 3.71 9.14 21.69
C GLN A 95 4.71 9.55 20.60
N PHE A 96 5.65 8.66 20.24
CA PHE A 96 6.66 8.91 19.23
C PHE A 96 6.07 8.92 17.81
N GLN A 97 5.09 8.06 17.54
CA GLN A 97 4.39 8.02 16.25
C GLN A 97 3.54 9.27 16.04
N ALA A 98 2.82 9.71 17.07
CA ALA A 98 2.04 10.94 17.04
C ALA A 98 2.96 12.18 16.84
N ALA A 99 4.12 12.21 17.50
CA ALA A 99 5.10 13.28 17.32
C ALA A 99 5.69 13.29 15.89
N ALA A 100 6.06 12.13 15.35
CA ALA A 100 6.59 11.99 14.00
C ALA A 100 5.57 12.44 12.94
N LYS A 101 4.30 12.00 13.06
CA LYS A 101 3.21 12.45 12.17
C LYS A 101 3.07 13.96 12.15
N ARG A 102 3.04 14.60 13.33
CA ARG A 102 2.95 16.07 13.42
C ARG A 102 4.13 16.78 12.77
N SER A 103 5.33 16.20 12.90
CA SER A 103 6.54 16.76 12.30
C SER A 103 6.57 16.62 10.78
N LEU A 104 6.09 15.49 10.23
CA LEU A 104 6.20 15.17 8.81
C LEU A 104 5.01 15.72 7.99
N PHE A 105 3.81 15.75 8.58
CA PHE A 105 2.56 16.04 7.86
C PHE A 105 1.75 17.20 8.47
N GLY A 106 2.24 17.85 9.54
CA GLY A 106 1.50 18.88 10.28
C GLY A 106 0.45 18.30 11.24
N SER A 107 -0.27 19.17 11.96
CA SER A 107 -1.34 18.74 12.86
C SER A 107 -2.51 18.14 12.08
N THR A 108 -2.62 16.82 12.13
CA THR A 108 -3.80 16.07 11.72
C THR A 108 -4.84 16.18 12.84
N HIS A 109 -5.95 16.85 12.54
CA HIS A 109 -7.08 17.08 13.45
C HIS A 109 -7.86 15.79 13.74
#